data_AF-K9ED89-F1
#
_entry.id   AF-K9ED89-F1
#
_cell.length_a   1.000
_cell.length_b   1.000
_cell.length_c   1.000
_cell.angle_alpha   90.00
_cell.angle_beta   90.00
_cell.angle_gamma   90.00
#
_symmetry.space_group_name_H-M   'P 1'
#
loop_
_entity.id
_entity.type
_entity.pdbx_description
1 polymer ?
#
loop_
_entity_poly.entity_id
_entity_poly.type
_entity_poly.pdbx_seq_one_letter_code
_entity_poly.pdbx_strand_id
1 'polypeptide(L)'
;MNIFSEKLIAWYAENKRELPWRDTTDPYTIWISEIILQQTRVVQGYEYFLRFIHRFPNVGALAEASEDEVLKYWQGLGYYSRARNLHAAAKSMNGTFPVTYEGVRALKGVGDYTAAAICSSAYGMPYAVVDGNVYRVLSRYFGIDTPIDSTEGKKLFAALAEEMLDKSRPAVYNQAIMDFGAIQCTPQSADCMFCPLADSCLALRNDLVAKLPVKQHKTKTTNRYFNYIYVRMGACTYLHKRTGNDIWKNLFELPLIETDVPISEEEFGELPQVRAFFAGGEMPVLRLVCGNVKHVLSHRVIYTNFYEVVLPENSTSFSAFQRVKTEDLEQYAVSRLVHAFLEKYL
;
A
#
# COMPACT_ATOMS: atom_id res chain seq x y z
N MET A 1 -12.39 -20.66 27.98
CA MET A 1 -11.34 -19.68 27.62
C MET A 1 -10.06 -20.46 27.41
N ASN A 2 -9.41 -20.35 26.25
CA ASN A 2 -8.23 -21.15 25.93
C ASN A 2 -6.98 -20.48 26.52
N ILE A 3 -6.08 -21.26 27.14
CA ILE A 3 -4.79 -20.83 27.70
C ILE A 3 -3.96 -20.03 26.68
N PHE A 4 -4.06 -20.39 25.39
CA PHE A 4 -3.41 -19.66 24.30
C PHE A 4 -3.82 -18.18 24.26
N SER A 5 -5.13 -17.92 24.26
CA SER A 5 -5.71 -16.57 24.17
C SER A 5 -5.37 -15.73 25.40
N GLU A 6 -5.43 -16.32 26.59
CA GLU A 6 -5.06 -15.64 27.83
C GLU A 6 -3.59 -15.22 27.84
N LYS A 7 -2.68 -16.11 27.44
CA LYS A 7 -1.24 -15.79 27.36
C LYS A 7 -0.96 -14.65 26.38
N LEU A 8 -1.65 -14.61 25.24
CA LEU A 8 -1.52 -13.52 24.26
C LEU A 8 -2.04 -12.19 24.82
N ILE A 9 -3.21 -12.20 25.46
CA ILE A 9 -3.81 -10.99 26.05
C ILE A 9 -2.94 -10.45 27.19
N ALA A 10 -2.42 -11.34 28.06
CA ALA A 10 -1.50 -10.95 29.13
C ALA A 10 -0.22 -10.34 28.56
N TRP A 11 0.39 -10.97 27.56
CA TRP A 11 1.56 -10.42 26.86
C TRP A 11 1.25 -9.06 26.24
N TYR A 12 0.08 -8.89 25.62
CA TYR A 12 -0.32 -7.64 25.00
C TYR A 12 -0.51 -6.51 26.02
N ALA A 13 -1.01 -6.80 27.22
CA ALA A 13 -1.16 -5.79 28.27
C ALA A 13 0.17 -5.11 28.65
N GLU A 14 1.28 -5.84 28.57
CA GLU A 14 2.62 -5.36 28.90
C GLU A 14 3.41 -4.84 27.69
N ASN A 15 3.11 -5.33 26.48
CA ASN A 15 3.94 -5.13 25.28
C ASN A 15 3.23 -4.40 24.13
N LYS A 16 1.96 -3.99 24.31
CA LYS A 16 1.21 -3.29 23.25
C LYS A 16 1.93 -2.03 22.80
N ARG A 17 1.76 -1.71 21.52
CA ARG A 17 2.17 -0.42 20.96
C ARG A 17 1.06 0.61 21.17
N GLU A 18 1.43 1.78 21.66
CA GLU A 18 0.56 2.95 21.74
C GLU A 18 0.36 3.52 20.33
N LEU A 19 -0.86 3.41 19.81
CA LEU A 19 -1.22 3.83 18.45
C LEU A 19 -2.59 4.54 18.48
N PRO A 20 -2.73 5.75 17.91
CA PRO A 20 -3.91 6.60 18.11
C PRO A 20 -5.21 5.96 17.59
N TRP A 21 -5.12 5.11 16.56
CA TRP A 21 -6.27 4.38 16.03
C TRP A 21 -6.70 3.17 16.89
N ARG A 22 -6.03 2.89 18.00
CA ARG A 22 -6.42 1.87 18.99
C ARG A 22 -7.16 2.43 20.19
N ASP A 23 -7.07 3.74 20.42
CA ASP A 23 -7.70 4.43 21.56
C ASP A 23 -9.06 5.04 21.16
N THR A 24 -9.76 4.38 20.24
CA THR A 24 -11.05 4.81 19.72
C THR A 24 -11.88 3.61 19.30
N THR A 25 -13.21 3.77 19.33
CA THR A 25 -14.17 2.84 18.74
C THR A 25 -14.83 3.43 17.49
N ASP A 26 -14.33 4.57 16.99
CA ASP A 26 -14.83 5.17 15.75
C ASP A 26 -14.50 4.27 14.54
N PRO A 27 -15.51 3.69 13.87
CA PRO A 27 -15.28 2.79 12.74
C PRO A 27 -14.61 3.50 11.55
N TYR A 28 -14.82 4.83 11.39
CA TYR A 28 -14.15 5.58 10.33
C TYR A 28 -12.64 5.63 10.57
N THR A 29 -12.23 6.09 11.75
CA THR A 29 -10.81 6.18 12.14
C THR A 29 -10.11 4.82 12.04
N ILE A 30 -10.73 3.75 12.55
CA ILE A 30 -10.20 2.38 12.48
C ILE A 30 -10.09 1.91 11.03
N TRP A 31 -11.10 2.17 10.20
CA TRP A 31 -11.07 1.82 8.78
C TRP A 31 -9.92 2.51 8.04
N ILE A 32 -9.71 3.82 8.26
CA ILE A 32 -8.59 4.54 7.65
C ILE A 32 -7.25 3.92 8.05
N SER A 33 -7.03 3.62 9.33
CA SER A 33 -5.78 3.00 9.78
C SER A 33 -5.58 1.61 9.16
N GLU A 34 -6.62 0.78 9.12
CA GLU A 34 -6.53 -0.57 8.55
C GLU A 34 -6.16 -0.54 7.07
N ILE A 35 -6.79 0.36 6.28
CA ILE A 35 -6.47 0.48 4.85
C ILE A 35 -5.06 1.06 4.63
N ILE A 36 -4.64 2.05 5.43
CA ILE A 36 -3.27 2.61 5.34
C ILE A 36 -2.22 1.56 5.69
N LEU A 37 -2.45 0.72 6.69
CA LEU A 37 -1.48 -0.26 7.18
C LEU A 37 -1.43 -1.56 6.37
N GLN A 38 -2.37 -1.78 5.43
CA GLN A 38 -2.26 -2.89 4.48
C GLN A 38 -0.91 -2.86 3.74
N GLN A 39 -0.07 -3.87 4.00
CA GLN A 39 1.28 -3.98 3.42
C GLN A 39 2.17 -2.74 3.62
N THR A 40 1.91 -1.96 4.68
CA THR A 40 2.65 -0.75 5.03
C THR A 40 3.08 -0.86 6.49
N ARG A 41 4.35 -0.58 6.78
CA ARG A 41 4.85 -0.63 8.16
C ARG A 41 4.23 0.50 8.97
N VAL A 42 3.96 0.26 10.26
CA VAL A 42 3.37 1.28 11.16
C VAL A 42 4.16 2.59 11.17
N VAL A 43 5.49 2.53 11.27
CA VAL A 43 6.36 3.73 11.25
C VAL A 43 6.16 4.57 9.99
N GLN A 44 5.91 3.93 8.84
CA GLN A 44 5.65 4.65 7.59
C GLN A 44 4.20 5.15 7.53
N GLY A 45 3.24 4.35 8.00
CA GLY A 45 1.80 4.68 7.92
C GLY A 45 1.35 5.75 8.90
N TYR A 46 2.05 5.95 10.03
CA TYR A 46 1.64 6.81 11.12
C TYR A 46 1.41 8.27 10.68
N GLU A 47 2.42 8.90 10.08
CA GLU A 47 2.31 10.30 9.61
C GLU A 47 1.28 10.47 8.49
N TYR A 48 1.07 9.43 7.68
CA TYR A 48 0.02 9.44 6.67
C TYR A 48 -1.36 9.31 7.26
N PHE A 49 -1.53 8.49 8.29
CA PHE A 49 -2.79 8.40 9.01
C PHE A 49 -3.15 9.77 9.58
N LEU A 50 -2.25 10.41 10.34
CA LEU A 50 -2.51 11.70 10.97
C LEU A 50 -2.90 12.78 9.95
N ARG A 51 -2.14 12.95 8.86
CA ARG A 51 -2.48 13.94 7.83
C ARG A 51 -3.82 13.63 7.15
N PHE A 52 -4.13 12.35 6.94
CA PHE A 52 -5.30 11.92 6.19
C PHE A 52 -6.58 12.14 7.00
N ILE A 53 -6.59 11.71 8.27
CA ILE A 53 -7.75 11.93 9.15
C ILE A 53 -7.93 13.42 9.51
N HIS A 54 -6.85 14.20 9.52
CA HIS A 54 -6.96 15.65 9.72
C HIS A 54 -7.67 16.32 8.53
N ARG A 55 -7.29 15.97 7.30
CA ARG A 55 -7.92 16.53 6.10
C ARG A 55 -9.33 15.98 5.86
N PHE A 56 -9.52 14.69 6.10
CA PHE A 56 -10.78 13.98 5.92
C PHE A 56 -11.21 13.43 7.29
N PRO A 57 -11.91 14.21 8.12
CA PRO A 57 -12.23 13.81 9.49
C PRO A 57 -13.37 12.80 9.60
N ASN A 58 -14.14 12.56 8.53
CA ASN A 58 -15.27 11.63 8.53
C ASN A 58 -15.59 11.12 7.12
N VAL A 59 -16.53 10.19 7.04
CA VAL A 59 -17.01 9.58 5.77
C VAL A 59 -17.49 10.64 4.78
N GLY A 60 -18.25 11.63 5.23
CA GLY A 60 -18.79 12.70 4.39
C GLY A 60 -17.68 13.53 3.75
N ALA A 61 -16.73 14.01 4.56
CA ALA A 61 -15.60 14.79 4.08
C ALA A 61 -14.72 14.02 3.08
N LEU A 62 -14.53 12.71 3.29
CA LEU A 62 -13.80 11.86 2.36
C LEU A 62 -14.60 11.61 1.06
N ALA A 63 -15.93 11.46 1.15
CA ALA A 63 -16.80 11.23 0.01
C ALA A 63 -16.97 12.46 -0.90
N GLU A 64 -16.96 13.66 -0.31
CA GLU A 64 -17.08 14.94 -1.03
C GLU A 64 -15.78 15.32 -1.76
N ALA A 65 -14.64 14.80 -1.32
CA ALA A 65 -13.34 15.10 -1.91
C ALA A 65 -13.24 14.69 -3.39
N SER A 66 -12.37 15.38 -4.13
CA SER A 66 -11.98 14.92 -5.46
C SER A 66 -11.07 13.70 -5.35
N GLU A 67 -11.08 12.81 -6.35
CA GLU A 67 -10.16 11.67 -6.34
C GLU A 67 -8.69 12.12 -6.36
N ASP A 68 -8.38 13.21 -7.09
CA ASP A 68 -7.04 13.73 -7.21
C ASP A 68 -6.50 14.25 -5.87
N GLU A 69 -7.37 14.89 -5.08
CA GLU A 69 -7.03 15.29 -3.73
C GLU A 69 -6.76 14.09 -2.82
N VAL A 70 -7.63 13.07 -2.84
CA VAL A 70 -7.41 11.84 -2.05
C VAL A 70 -6.09 11.16 -2.44
N LEU A 71 -5.79 11.06 -3.74
CA LEU A 71 -4.52 10.51 -4.24
C LEU A 71 -3.32 11.37 -3.84
N LYS A 72 -3.49 12.70 -3.73
CA LYS A 72 -2.45 13.60 -3.27
C LYS A 72 -2.09 13.37 -1.81
N TYR A 73 -3.09 13.25 -0.93
CA TYR A 73 -2.86 12.91 0.48
C TYR A 73 -2.33 11.47 0.67
N TRP A 74 -2.54 10.60 -0.32
CA TRP A 74 -1.97 9.24 -0.36
C TRP A 74 -0.56 9.15 -0.98
N GLN A 75 -0.07 10.23 -1.60
CA GLN A 75 1.17 10.22 -2.38
C GLN A 75 2.35 9.70 -1.55
N GLY A 76 3.01 8.64 -2.05
CA GLY A 76 4.19 8.03 -1.41
C GLY A 76 3.90 6.78 -0.57
N LEU A 77 2.63 6.51 -0.19
CA LEU A 77 2.26 5.24 0.47
C LEU A 77 2.31 4.02 -0.45
N GLY A 78 2.20 4.22 -1.76
CA GLY A 78 2.07 3.13 -2.73
C GLY A 78 0.71 2.43 -2.67
N TYR A 79 0.52 1.43 -3.55
CA TYR A 79 -0.74 0.70 -3.69
C TYR A 79 -1.97 1.61 -3.81
N TYR A 80 -1.94 2.57 -4.74
CA TYR A 80 -2.95 3.62 -4.92
C TYR A 80 -4.37 3.12 -5.23
N SER A 81 -4.54 1.85 -5.59
CA SER A 81 -5.86 1.22 -5.63
C SER A 81 -6.55 1.23 -4.27
N ARG A 82 -5.80 1.21 -3.15
CA ARG A 82 -6.34 1.35 -1.79
C ARG A 82 -7.05 2.69 -1.62
N ALA A 83 -6.39 3.80 -1.92
CA ALA A 83 -6.98 5.14 -1.89
C ALA A 83 -8.25 5.25 -2.75
N ARG A 84 -8.21 4.74 -3.98
CA ARG A 84 -9.37 4.79 -4.88
C ARG A 84 -10.53 3.94 -4.38
N ASN A 85 -10.25 2.75 -3.86
CA ASN A 85 -11.27 1.87 -3.29
C ASN A 85 -11.87 2.47 -2.02
N LEU A 86 -11.02 3.01 -1.14
CA LEU A 86 -11.40 3.74 0.06
C LEU A 86 -12.37 4.89 -0.28
N HIS A 87 -11.99 5.73 -1.25
CA HIS A 87 -12.81 6.86 -1.70
C HIS A 87 -14.14 6.40 -2.31
N ALA A 88 -14.11 5.39 -3.18
CA ALA A 88 -15.33 4.82 -3.76
C ALA A 88 -16.26 4.21 -2.69
N ALA A 89 -15.70 3.56 -1.67
CA ALA A 89 -16.45 3.04 -0.54
C ALA A 89 -17.08 4.18 0.28
N ALA A 90 -16.33 5.24 0.60
CA ALA A 90 -16.86 6.42 1.28
C ALA A 90 -18.06 7.03 0.54
N LYS A 91 -17.95 7.17 -0.79
CA LYS A 91 -19.05 7.65 -1.64
C LYS A 91 -20.29 6.77 -1.60
N SER A 92 -20.13 5.46 -1.43
CA SER A 92 -21.27 4.52 -1.36
C SER A 92 -22.00 4.51 -0.01
N MET A 93 -21.40 5.06 1.05
CA MET A 93 -21.93 5.01 2.42
C MET A 93 -23.01 6.06 2.71
N ASN A 94 -23.22 7.06 1.84
CA ASN A 94 -24.13 8.19 2.08
C ASN A 94 -23.92 8.83 3.48
N GLY A 95 -22.66 8.95 3.91
CA GLY A 95 -22.27 9.54 5.20
C GLY A 95 -22.37 8.62 6.42
N THR A 96 -22.94 7.41 6.32
CA THR A 96 -23.10 6.50 7.47
C THR A 96 -22.26 5.23 7.30
N PHE A 97 -21.41 4.95 8.28
CA PHE A 97 -20.60 3.75 8.28
C PHE A 97 -21.45 2.49 8.58
N PRO A 98 -21.31 1.37 7.84
CA PRO A 98 -22.09 0.16 8.11
C PRO A 98 -21.81 -0.46 9.48
N VAL A 99 -22.87 -0.90 10.17
CA VAL A 99 -22.79 -1.47 11.54
C VAL A 99 -22.92 -2.99 11.58
N THR A 100 -22.93 -3.66 10.44
CA THR A 100 -22.96 -5.14 10.32
C THR A 100 -21.72 -5.64 9.61
N TYR A 101 -21.29 -6.86 9.92
CA TYR A 101 -20.13 -7.46 9.25
C TYR A 101 -20.31 -7.54 7.73
N GLU A 102 -21.49 -7.96 7.27
CA GLU A 102 -21.82 -8.05 5.85
C GLU A 102 -21.76 -6.66 5.18
N GLY A 103 -22.26 -5.63 5.86
CA GLY A 103 -22.23 -4.25 5.39
C GLY A 103 -20.81 -3.71 5.27
N VAL A 104 -19.98 -3.93 6.29
CA VAL A 104 -18.56 -3.52 6.27
C VAL A 104 -17.79 -4.31 5.19
N ARG A 105 -18.04 -5.61 5.08
CA ARG A 105 -17.37 -6.49 4.13
C ARG A 105 -17.73 -6.21 2.66
N ALA A 106 -18.92 -5.66 2.41
CA ALA A 106 -19.37 -5.25 1.08
C ALA A 106 -18.65 -4.00 0.55
N LEU A 107 -17.99 -3.24 1.42
CA LEU A 107 -17.26 -2.03 1.03
C LEU A 107 -16.09 -2.36 0.10
N LYS A 108 -15.92 -1.53 -0.93
CA LYS A 108 -14.85 -1.71 -1.90
C LYS A 108 -13.48 -1.63 -1.23
N GLY A 109 -12.64 -2.65 -1.45
CA GLY A 109 -11.31 -2.73 -0.85
C GLY A 109 -11.28 -3.28 0.58
N VAL A 110 -12.44 -3.66 1.14
CA VAL A 110 -12.53 -4.33 2.44
C VAL A 110 -12.68 -5.84 2.21
N GLY A 111 -11.65 -6.60 2.63
CA GLY A 111 -11.67 -8.06 2.66
C GLY A 111 -12.04 -8.60 4.03
N ASP A 112 -12.01 -9.93 4.20
CA ASP A 112 -12.42 -10.61 5.45
C ASP A 112 -11.60 -10.11 6.65
N TYR A 113 -10.27 -10.00 6.48
CA TYR A 113 -9.38 -9.42 7.50
C TYR A 113 -9.83 -8.02 7.95
N THR A 114 -10.01 -7.09 7.01
CA THR A 114 -10.32 -5.69 7.33
C THR A 114 -11.72 -5.57 7.93
N ALA A 115 -12.68 -6.36 7.46
CA ALA A 115 -14.01 -6.40 8.06
C ALA A 115 -13.96 -6.91 9.50
N ALA A 116 -13.25 -8.01 9.76
CA ALA A 116 -13.06 -8.54 11.11
C ALA A 116 -12.35 -7.54 12.03
N ALA A 117 -11.30 -6.87 11.54
CA ALA A 117 -10.56 -5.86 12.30
C ALA A 117 -11.45 -4.67 12.70
N ILE A 118 -12.22 -4.13 11.76
CA ILE A 118 -13.16 -3.02 12.01
C ILE A 118 -14.27 -3.47 12.95
N CYS A 119 -14.97 -4.56 12.64
CA CYS A 119 -16.13 -5.00 13.40
C CYS A 119 -15.77 -5.44 14.83
N SER A 120 -14.63 -6.09 15.02
CA SER A 120 -14.17 -6.42 16.38
C SER A 120 -13.77 -5.19 17.16
N SER A 121 -13.02 -4.26 16.57
CA SER A 121 -12.49 -3.08 17.26
C SER A 121 -13.54 -2.00 17.52
N ALA A 122 -14.40 -1.71 16.54
CA ALA A 122 -15.42 -0.66 16.64
C ALA A 122 -16.70 -1.13 17.33
N TYR A 123 -17.10 -2.38 17.10
CA TYR A 123 -18.42 -2.90 17.52
C TYR A 123 -18.34 -4.09 18.49
N GLY A 124 -17.15 -4.54 18.87
CA GLY A 124 -16.98 -5.68 19.78
C GLY A 124 -17.47 -7.01 19.18
N MET A 125 -17.62 -7.10 17.86
CA MET A 125 -18.12 -8.32 17.21
C MET A 125 -17.05 -9.43 17.21
N PRO A 126 -17.43 -10.69 17.49
CA PRO A 126 -16.48 -11.78 17.65
C PRO A 126 -16.07 -12.38 16.29
N TYR A 127 -15.36 -11.60 15.48
CA TYR A 127 -14.73 -12.06 14.24
C TYR A 127 -13.21 -12.04 14.37
N ALA A 128 -12.56 -13.14 14.04
CA ALA A 128 -11.11 -13.28 14.14
C ALA A 128 -10.41 -12.63 12.94
N VAL A 129 -9.33 -11.89 13.21
CA VAL A 129 -8.46 -11.38 12.14
C VAL A 129 -7.48 -12.44 11.69
N VAL A 130 -7.25 -12.54 10.37
CA VAL A 130 -6.22 -13.42 9.81
C VAL A 130 -5.38 -12.65 8.79
N ASP A 131 -4.23 -12.15 9.25
CA ASP A 131 -3.20 -11.51 8.43
C ASP A 131 -1.92 -12.37 8.38
N GLY A 132 -0.87 -11.85 7.73
CA GLY A 132 0.43 -12.54 7.66
C GLY A 132 1.09 -12.78 9.02
N ASN A 133 0.77 -11.98 10.04
CA ASN A 133 1.24 -12.19 11.41
C ASN A 133 0.49 -13.35 12.06
N VAL A 134 -0.84 -13.34 11.98
CA VAL A 134 -1.71 -14.40 12.53
C VAL A 134 -1.42 -15.75 11.88
N TYR A 135 -1.33 -15.82 10.55
CA TYR A 135 -0.92 -17.03 9.84
C TYR A 135 0.36 -17.60 10.43
N ARG A 136 1.40 -16.77 10.60
CA ARG A 136 2.69 -17.21 11.14
C ARG A 136 2.60 -17.68 12.59
N VAL A 137 1.90 -16.96 13.45
CA VAL A 137 1.72 -17.33 14.87
C VAL A 137 1.00 -18.67 14.97
N LEU A 138 -0.13 -18.82 14.27
CA LEU A 138 -0.93 -20.06 14.30
C LEU A 138 -0.17 -21.22 13.67
N SER A 139 0.47 -21.03 12.50
CA SER A 139 1.27 -22.10 11.87
C SER A 139 2.35 -22.59 12.81
N ARG A 140 3.09 -21.69 13.48
CA ARG A 140 4.17 -22.08 14.38
C ARG A 140 3.65 -22.69 15.67
N TYR A 141 2.66 -22.08 16.31
CA TYR A 141 2.13 -22.58 17.56
C TYR A 141 1.58 -24.01 17.42
N PHE A 142 0.83 -24.27 16.34
CA PHE A 142 0.21 -25.57 16.07
C PHE A 142 1.06 -26.50 15.18
N GLY A 143 2.24 -26.07 14.71
CA GLY A 143 3.11 -26.88 13.87
C GLY A 143 2.50 -27.24 12.50
N ILE A 144 1.64 -26.38 11.95
CA ILE A 144 0.89 -26.61 10.71
C ILE A 144 1.74 -26.18 9.51
N ASP A 145 1.99 -27.10 8.59
CA ASP A 145 2.76 -26.89 7.35
C ASP A 145 1.90 -26.73 6.08
N THR A 146 0.56 -26.82 6.21
CA THR A 146 -0.37 -26.50 5.12
C THR A 146 -0.09 -25.09 4.58
N PRO A 147 0.18 -24.92 3.27
CA PRO A 147 0.53 -23.63 2.70
C PRO A 147 -0.55 -22.57 2.93
N ILE A 148 -0.18 -21.44 3.51
CA ILE A 148 -1.12 -20.39 3.96
C ILE A 148 -1.81 -19.66 2.81
N ASP A 149 -1.26 -19.73 1.61
CA ASP A 149 -1.76 -19.13 0.38
C ASP A 149 -2.58 -20.09 -0.48
N SER A 150 -2.69 -21.37 -0.08
CA SER A 150 -3.58 -22.35 -0.72
C SER A 150 -5.05 -22.17 -0.29
N THR A 151 -5.99 -22.70 -1.07
CA THR A 151 -7.43 -22.68 -0.73
C THR A 151 -7.71 -23.43 0.58
N GLU A 152 -7.05 -24.57 0.78
CA GLU A 152 -7.17 -25.38 1.99
C GLU A 152 -6.61 -24.63 3.20
N GLY A 153 -5.38 -24.10 3.09
CA GLY A 153 -4.75 -23.34 4.16
C GLY A 153 -5.58 -22.14 4.61
N LYS A 154 -6.13 -21.35 3.66
CA LYS A 154 -7.01 -20.23 4.00
C LYS A 154 -8.23 -20.65 4.82
N LYS A 155 -8.87 -21.77 4.48
CA LYS A 155 -10.01 -22.30 5.22
C LYS A 155 -9.59 -22.80 6.61
N LEU A 156 -8.49 -23.54 6.68
CA LEU A 156 -7.95 -24.09 7.92
C LEU A 156 -7.62 -22.97 8.92
N PHE A 157 -6.84 -21.98 8.51
CA PHE A 157 -6.41 -20.90 9.41
C PHE A 157 -7.56 -19.94 9.77
N ALA A 158 -8.55 -19.74 8.90
CA ALA A 158 -9.76 -19.01 9.26
C ALA A 158 -10.54 -19.73 10.36
N ALA A 159 -10.79 -21.04 10.22
CA ALA A 159 -11.48 -21.84 11.23
C ALA A 159 -10.71 -21.88 12.56
N LEU A 160 -9.39 -22.07 12.48
CA LEU A 160 -8.51 -22.10 13.66
C LEU A 160 -8.45 -20.74 14.38
N ALA A 161 -8.38 -19.64 13.64
CA ALA A 161 -8.41 -18.31 14.24
C ALA A 161 -9.72 -18.04 14.99
N GLU A 162 -10.86 -18.47 14.42
CA GLU A 162 -12.18 -18.38 15.05
C GLU A 162 -12.32 -19.27 16.30
N GLU A 163 -11.71 -20.46 16.27
CA GLU A 163 -11.68 -21.36 17.43
C GLU A 163 -10.87 -20.76 18.60
N MET A 164 -9.77 -20.07 18.28
CA MET A 164 -8.86 -19.48 19.27
C MET A 164 -9.31 -18.10 19.76
N LEU A 165 -10.25 -17.46 19.08
CA LEU A 165 -10.74 -16.12 19.43
C LEU A 165 -11.33 -16.08 20.84
N ASP A 166 -10.87 -15.13 21.67
CA ASP A 166 -11.61 -14.75 22.87
C ASP A 166 -12.83 -13.91 22.46
N LYS A 167 -13.98 -14.58 22.35
CA LYS A 167 -15.26 -13.96 21.97
C LYS A 167 -15.77 -12.92 22.98
N SER A 168 -15.26 -12.92 24.21
CA SER A 168 -15.62 -11.91 25.22
C SER A 168 -14.82 -10.62 25.05
N ARG A 169 -13.62 -10.69 24.47
CA ARG A 169 -12.71 -9.55 24.24
C ARG A 169 -12.09 -9.61 22.83
N PRO A 170 -12.90 -9.66 21.76
CA PRO A 170 -12.39 -9.94 20.41
C PRO A 170 -11.43 -8.87 19.90
N ALA A 171 -11.70 -7.60 20.20
CA ALA A 171 -10.80 -6.49 19.85
C ALA A 171 -9.40 -6.67 20.46
N VAL A 172 -9.35 -6.94 21.76
CA VAL A 172 -8.09 -7.10 22.50
C VAL A 172 -7.32 -8.32 21.99
N TYR A 173 -8.00 -9.45 21.80
CA TYR A 173 -7.38 -10.66 21.26
C TYR A 173 -6.80 -10.43 19.86
N ASN A 174 -7.58 -9.82 18.96
CA ASN A 174 -7.14 -9.56 17.58
C ASN A 174 -5.90 -8.66 17.56
N GLN A 175 -5.89 -7.58 18.34
CA GLN A 175 -4.70 -6.73 18.45
C GLN A 175 -3.52 -7.47 19.09
N ALA A 176 -3.78 -8.29 20.11
CA ALA A 176 -2.76 -9.09 20.78
C ALA A 176 -2.06 -10.06 19.84
N ILE A 177 -2.79 -10.87 19.08
CA ILE A 177 -2.17 -11.85 18.17
C ILE A 177 -1.42 -11.18 17.00
N MET A 178 -1.92 -10.05 16.50
CA MET A 178 -1.25 -9.26 15.46
C MET A 178 0.07 -8.66 15.97
N ASP A 179 0.06 -8.03 17.15
CA ASP A 179 1.26 -7.47 17.77
C ASP A 179 2.25 -8.55 18.19
N PHE A 180 1.74 -9.67 18.71
CA PHE A 180 2.57 -10.81 19.06
C PHE A 180 3.32 -11.35 17.85
N GLY A 181 2.65 -11.49 16.70
CA GLY A 181 3.33 -11.84 15.47
C GLY A 181 4.34 -10.78 15.03
N ALA A 182 4.00 -9.50 15.15
CA ALA A 182 4.85 -8.40 14.71
C ALA A 182 6.12 -8.21 15.57
N ILE A 183 6.06 -8.47 16.88
CA ILE A 183 7.11 -8.14 17.85
C ILE A 183 7.79 -9.39 18.42
N GLN A 184 7.01 -10.39 18.87
CA GLN A 184 7.55 -11.61 19.49
C GLN A 184 7.90 -12.68 18.45
N CYS A 185 6.90 -13.12 17.68
CA CYS A 185 7.01 -14.24 16.76
C CYS A 185 7.35 -13.73 15.34
N THR A 186 8.47 -13.02 15.20
CA THR A 186 8.85 -12.37 13.93
C THR A 186 9.29 -13.38 12.85
N PRO A 187 9.32 -13.00 11.55
CA PRO A 187 9.65 -13.94 10.47
C PRO A 187 11.02 -14.60 10.57
N GLN A 188 12.09 -13.84 10.86
CA GLN A 188 13.48 -14.33 10.79
C GLN A 188 14.13 -14.56 12.16
N SER A 189 13.85 -13.68 13.13
CA SER A 189 14.49 -13.69 14.44
C SER A 189 13.41 -13.62 15.52
N ALA A 190 12.55 -14.64 15.55
CA ALA A 190 11.54 -14.76 16.59
C ALA A 190 12.23 -14.95 17.94
N ASP A 191 11.80 -14.18 18.94
CA ASP A 191 12.37 -14.27 20.28
C ASP A 191 11.72 -15.44 21.04
N CYS A 192 12.08 -16.67 20.65
CA CYS A 192 11.49 -17.86 21.24
C CYS A 192 11.93 -18.09 22.70
N MET A 193 13.08 -17.53 23.11
CA MET A 193 13.63 -17.70 24.46
C MET A 193 12.75 -17.03 25.51
N PHE A 194 12.22 -15.84 25.20
CA PHE A 194 11.32 -15.09 26.10
C PHE A 194 9.85 -15.18 25.69
N CYS A 195 9.50 -16.12 24.81
CA CYS A 195 8.15 -16.28 24.30
C CYS A 195 7.23 -16.93 25.37
N PRO A 196 6.11 -16.31 25.77
CA PRO A 196 5.19 -16.90 26.76
C PRO A 196 4.50 -18.18 26.28
N LEU A 197 4.53 -18.43 24.97
CA LEU A 197 3.99 -19.63 24.33
C LEU A 197 5.05 -20.72 24.12
N ALA A 198 6.30 -20.53 24.53
CA ALA A 198 7.41 -21.44 24.22
C ALA A 198 7.13 -22.90 24.64
N ASP A 199 6.67 -23.11 25.87
CA ASP A 199 6.42 -24.44 26.45
C ASP A 199 5.36 -25.25 25.69
N SER A 200 4.47 -24.59 24.95
CA SER A 200 3.37 -25.23 24.22
C SER A 200 3.44 -25.02 22.70
N CYS A 201 4.51 -24.40 22.19
CA CYS A 201 4.70 -24.13 20.77
C CYS A 201 5.27 -25.37 20.05
N LEU A 202 4.46 -25.98 19.18
CA LEU A 202 4.86 -27.19 18.44
C LEU A 202 6.01 -26.94 17.47
N ALA A 203 6.08 -25.77 16.83
CA ALA A 203 7.21 -25.46 15.96
C ALA A 203 8.51 -25.24 16.71
N LEU A 204 8.47 -24.74 17.94
CA LEU A 204 9.68 -24.62 18.77
C LEU A 204 10.17 -26.00 19.20
N ARG A 205 9.26 -26.84 19.70
CA ARG A 205 9.58 -28.21 20.13
C ARG A 205 10.14 -29.10 19.01
N ASN A 206 9.74 -28.86 17.75
CA ASN A 206 10.10 -29.68 16.60
C ASN A 206 11.07 -28.99 15.61
N ASP A 207 11.72 -27.88 16.00
CA ASP A 207 12.66 -27.14 15.14
C ASP A 207 12.09 -26.69 13.78
N LEU A 208 10.81 -26.28 13.78
CA LEU A 208 10.08 -25.82 12.59
C LEU A 208 9.90 -24.29 12.51
N VAL A 209 10.34 -23.52 13.50
CA VAL A 209 10.13 -22.05 13.55
C VAL A 209 10.60 -21.34 12.28
N ALA A 210 11.78 -21.70 11.77
CA ALA A 210 12.36 -21.11 10.55
C ALA A 210 11.69 -21.60 9.25
N LYS A 211 10.91 -22.71 9.31
CA LYS A 211 10.26 -23.34 8.15
C LYS A 211 8.81 -22.91 7.98
N LEU A 212 8.18 -22.39 9.05
CA LEU A 212 6.77 -22.00 9.08
C LEU A 212 6.59 -20.48 9.13
N PRO A 213 5.55 -19.93 8.46
CA PRO A 213 4.54 -20.64 7.66
C PRO A 213 5.04 -21.02 6.26
N VAL A 214 4.48 -22.09 5.69
CA VAL A 214 4.73 -22.50 4.30
C VAL A 214 3.93 -21.62 3.34
N LYS A 215 4.54 -21.25 2.20
CA LYS A 215 3.87 -20.60 1.06
C LYS A 215 4.09 -21.41 -0.21
N GLN A 216 3.04 -21.63 -0.98
CA GLN A 216 3.04 -22.39 -2.21
C GLN A 216 3.52 -21.54 -3.40
N HIS A 217 3.18 -20.26 -3.44
CA HIS A 217 3.44 -19.39 -4.58
C HIS A 217 4.50 -18.33 -4.30
N LYS A 218 5.44 -18.17 -5.24
CA LYS A 218 6.33 -17.01 -5.32
C LYS A 218 5.80 -16.04 -6.36
N THR A 219 5.72 -14.76 -6.01
CA THR A 219 5.30 -13.71 -6.95
C THR A 219 6.34 -13.57 -8.06
N LYS A 220 5.94 -13.81 -9.32
CA LYS A 220 6.79 -13.57 -10.49
C LYS A 220 6.96 -12.06 -10.66
N THR A 221 8.21 -11.62 -10.77
CA THR A 221 8.55 -10.21 -11.03
C THR A 221 8.98 -10.06 -12.48
N THR A 222 8.62 -8.94 -13.12
CA THR A 222 8.99 -8.62 -14.52
C THR A 222 9.53 -7.21 -14.63
N ASN A 223 10.36 -6.95 -15.64
CA ASN A 223 10.99 -5.65 -15.83
C ASN A 223 10.14 -4.74 -16.74
N ARG A 224 10.25 -3.43 -16.56
CA ARG A 224 9.73 -2.37 -17.44
C ARG A 224 10.78 -1.28 -17.59
N TYR A 225 10.85 -0.63 -18.75
CA TYR A 225 11.87 0.38 -19.06
C TYR A 225 11.20 1.71 -19.43
N PHE A 226 11.26 2.67 -18.51
CA PHE A 226 10.57 3.95 -18.62
C PHE A 226 11.55 5.05 -19.02
N ASN A 227 11.18 5.86 -20.01
CA ASN A 227 11.95 7.04 -20.40
C ASN A 227 11.05 8.27 -20.24
N TYR A 228 11.22 8.97 -19.12
CA TYR A 228 10.47 10.19 -18.81
C TYR A 228 11.16 11.41 -19.41
N ILE A 229 10.38 12.38 -19.89
CA ILE A 229 10.87 13.65 -20.43
C ILE A 229 10.29 14.79 -19.59
N TYR A 230 11.14 15.50 -18.87
CA TYR A 230 10.79 16.76 -18.23
C TYR A 230 10.89 17.90 -19.24
N VAL A 231 9.77 18.56 -19.49
CA VAL A 231 9.69 19.65 -20.49
C VAL A 231 9.72 20.99 -19.76
N ARG A 232 10.66 21.86 -20.10
CA ARG A 232 10.67 23.26 -19.68
C ARG A 232 10.22 24.14 -20.85
N MET A 233 9.10 24.83 -20.69
CA MET A 233 8.59 25.81 -21.65
C MET A 233 8.21 27.09 -20.91
N GLY A 234 9.21 27.98 -20.74
CA GLY A 234 9.11 29.13 -19.83
C GLY A 234 8.91 28.67 -18.38
N ALA A 235 7.90 29.22 -17.71
CA ALA A 235 7.48 28.83 -16.36
C ALA A 235 6.53 27.61 -16.31
N CYS A 236 6.34 26.92 -17.45
CA CYS A 236 5.43 25.78 -17.55
C CYS A 236 6.17 24.46 -17.81
N THR A 237 5.51 23.38 -17.43
CA THR A 237 5.85 22.01 -17.79
C THR A 237 4.60 21.24 -18.25
N TYR A 238 4.78 19.96 -18.56
CA TYR A 238 3.73 19.11 -19.13
C TYR A 238 3.57 17.84 -18.32
N LEU A 239 2.32 17.43 -18.12
CA LEU A 239 1.95 16.21 -17.41
C LEU A 239 0.96 15.38 -18.22
N HIS A 240 0.95 14.08 -17.93
CA HIS A 240 -0.05 13.13 -18.39
C HIS A 240 -0.69 12.45 -17.20
N LYS A 241 -2.02 12.26 -17.23
CA LYS A 241 -2.74 11.47 -16.23
C LYS A 241 -2.88 10.02 -16.71
N ARG A 242 -2.39 9.05 -15.95
CA ARG A 242 -2.46 7.62 -16.28
C ARG A 242 -3.88 7.06 -16.16
N THR A 243 -4.74 7.26 -17.16
CA THR A 243 -6.14 6.78 -17.14
C THR A 243 -6.28 5.28 -17.40
N GLY A 244 -5.29 4.67 -18.05
CA GLY A 244 -5.24 3.24 -18.37
C GLY A 244 -5.27 2.34 -17.14
N ASN A 245 -5.69 1.07 -17.32
CA ASN A 245 -5.70 0.08 -16.25
C ASN A 245 -4.31 -0.53 -16.04
N ASP A 246 -3.41 0.24 -15.45
CA ASP A 246 -2.01 -0.14 -15.20
C ASP A 246 -1.55 0.34 -13.80
N ILE A 247 -0.28 0.12 -13.47
CA ILE A 247 0.37 0.73 -12.29
C ILE A 247 0.14 2.25 -12.30
N TRP A 248 0.03 2.80 -11.09
CA TRP A 248 -0.13 4.24 -10.87
C TRP A 248 -1.33 4.85 -11.60
N LYS A 249 -2.37 4.04 -11.89
CA LYS A 249 -3.63 4.53 -12.44
C LYS A 249 -4.14 5.76 -11.68
N ASN A 250 -4.55 6.76 -12.44
CA ASN A 250 -5.04 8.08 -12.05
C ASN A 250 -4.01 8.99 -11.36
N LEU A 251 -2.73 8.60 -11.31
CA LEU A 251 -1.65 9.53 -10.99
C LEU A 251 -1.22 10.30 -12.23
N PHE A 252 -0.62 11.47 -11.98
CA PHE A 252 0.08 12.26 -12.97
C PHE A 252 1.52 11.79 -13.11
N GLU A 253 2.07 11.99 -14.30
CA GLU A 253 3.45 11.70 -14.63
C GLU A 253 3.97 12.67 -15.69
N LEU A 254 5.29 12.73 -15.81
CA LEU A 254 5.94 13.40 -16.93
C LEU A 254 5.64 12.64 -18.24
N PRO A 255 5.73 13.30 -19.41
CA PRO A 255 5.72 12.61 -20.70
C PRO A 255 6.60 11.37 -20.69
N LEU A 256 6.03 10.23 -21.08
CA LEU A 256 6.65 8.92 -20.94
C LEU A 256 6.67 8.20 -22.29
N ILE A 257 7.81 7.59 -22.60
CA ILE A 257 7.92 6.53 -23.59
C ILE A 257 8.46 5.29 -22.90
N GLU A 258 7.69 4.21 -22.98
CA GLU A 258 8.10 2.90 -22.48
C GLU A 258 8.72 2.09 -23.62
N THR A 259 9.83 1.41 -23.33
CA THR A 259 10.52 0.51 -24.25
C THR A 259 10.57 -0.92 -23.70
N ASP A 260 10.72 -1.89 -24.58
CA ASP A 260 10.80 -3.31 -24.21
C ASP A 260 12.14 -3.69 -23.57
N VAL A 261 13.18 -2.88 -23.84
CA VAL A 261 14.56 -3.06 -23.37
C VAL A 261 15.17 -1.72 -22.93
N PRO A 262 16.26 -1.70 -22.13
CA PRO A 262 17.05 -0.50 -21.92
C PRO A 262 17.59 0.01 -23.26
N ILE A 263 17.63 1.32 -23.43
CA ILE A 263 18.13 2.00 -24.64
C ILE A 263 19.09 3.13 -24.24
N SER A 264 20.01 3.49 -25.12
CA SER A 264 20.94 4.62 -24.94
C SER A 264 20.23 5.97 -25.13
N GLU A 265 20.92 7.06 -24.78
CA GLU A 265 20.44 8.41 -25.02
C GLU A 265 20.32 8.71 -26.52
N GLU A 266 21.27 8.24 -27.34
CA GLU A 266 21.20 8.40 -28.80
C GLU A 266 20.00 7.64 -29.39
N GLU A 267 19.85 6.37 -29.03
CA GLU A 267 18.74 5.53 -29.50
C GLU A 267 17.38 6.13 -29.10
N PHE A 268 17.28 6.69 -27.89
CA PHE A 268 16.06 7.34 -27.42
C PHE A 268 15.69 8.54 -28.28
N GLY A 269 16.64 9.45 -28.56
CA GLY A 269 16.39 10.64 -29.38
C GLY A 269 15.96 10.32 -30.82
N GLU A 270 16.33 9.15 -31.34
CA GLU A 270 15.97 8.72 -32.69
C GLU A 270 14.59 8.06 -32.81
N LEU A 271 13.97 7.67 -31.69
CA LEU A 271 12.68 6.98 -31.69
C LEU A 271 11.59 7.81 -32.38
N PRO A 272 10.78 7.22 -33.28
CA PRO A 272 9.64 7.90 -33.90
C PRO A 272 8.64 8.45 -32.88
N GLN A 273 8.46 7.75 -31.75
CA GLN A 273 7.59 8.19 -30.66
C GLN A 273 8.09 9.48 -30.00
N VAL A 274 9.41 9.64 -29.86
CA VAL A 274 10.02 10.88 -29.34
C VAL A 274 9.78 12.03 -30.33
N ARG A 275 10.06 11.80 -31.61
CA ARG A 275 9.86 12.81 -32.66
C ARG A 275 8.41 13.27 -32.77
N ALA A 276 7.45 12.39 -32.51
CA ALA A 276 6.02 12.71 -32.53
C ALA A 276 5.59 13.68 -31.42
N PHE A 277 6.39 13.89 -30.38
CA PHE A 277 6.11 14.92 -29.37
C PHE A 277 6.50 16.33 -29.80
N PHE A 278 7.32 16.48 -30.84
CA PHE A 278 7.81 17.77 -31.30
C PHE A 278 7.03 18.28 -32.51
N ALA A 279 6.81 19.58 -32.55
CA ALA A 279 6.21 20.25 -33.70
C ALA A 279 7.11 20.11 -34.93
N GLY A 280 6.51 20.11 -36.13
CA GLY A 280 7.24 19.94 -37.38
C GLY A 280 8.36 20.99 -37.53
N GLY A 281 9.59 20.52 -37.75
CA GLY A 281 10.78 21.36 -37.90
C GLY A 281 11.51 21.71 -36.60
N GLU A 282 10.95 21.41 -35.43
CA GLU A 282 11.68 21.48 -34.16
C GLU A 282 12.58 20.25 -33.99
N MET A 283 13.86 20.47 -33.72
CA MET A 283 14.85 19.43 -33.41
C MET A 283 15.54 19.76 -32.09
N PRO A 284 14.83 19.66 -30.96
CA PRO A 284 15.38 20.07 -29.69
C PRO A 284 16.31 19.00 -29.11
N VAL A 285 17.27 19.47 -28.30
CA VAL A 285 18.24 18.59 -27.64
C VAL A 285 17.60 18.00 -26.39
N LEU A 286 17.40 16.68 -26.39
CA LEU A 286 17.09 15.91 -25.18
C LEU A 286 18.39 15.66 -24.42
N ARG A 287 18.42 16.07 -23.16
CA ARG A 287 19.57 15.86 -22.26
C ARG A 287 19.21 14.85 -21.19
N LEU A 288 19.97 13.77 -21.04
CA LEU A 288 19.83 12.86 -19.92
C LEU A 288 20.19 13.56 -18.59
N VAL A 289 19.24 13.65 -17.67
CA VAL A 289 19.43 14.23 -16.32
C VAL A 289 19.77 13.15 -15.30
N CYS A 290 19.10 12.00 -15.38
CA CYS A 290 19.31 10.89 -14.47
C CYS A 290 18.96 9.57 -15.16
N GLY A 291 19.95 8.67 -15.30
CA GLY A 291 19.79 7.38 -15.99
C GLY A 291 19.77 6.18 -15.04
N ASN A 292 19.18 5.07 -15.50
CA ASN A 292 19.21 3.76 -14.85
C ASN A 292 18.67 3.73 -13.42
N VAL A 293 17.69 4.59 -13.10
CA VAL A 293 17.03 4.61 -11.80
C VAL A 293 16.21 3.33 -11.63
N LYS A 294 16.58 2.49 -10.67
CA LYS A 294 15.86 1.26 -10.35
C LYS A 294 14.76 1.54 -9.31
N HIS A 295 13.52 1.31 -9.69
CA HIS A 295 12.35 1.40 -8.81
C HIS A 295 11.65 0.05 -8.69
N VAL A 296 11.53 -0.48 -7.47
CA VAL A 296 11.00 -1.82 -7.22
C VAL A 296 9.57 -1.76 -6.72
N LEU A 297 8.67 -2.42 -7.45
CA LEU A 297 7.31 -2.75 -7.04
C LEU A 297 7.21 -4.25 -6.74
N SER A 298 6.14 -4.67 -6.07
CA SER A 298 5.99 -6.07 -5.61
C SER A 298 5.90 -7.10 -6.73
N HIS A 299 5.51 -6.70 -7.94
CA HIS A 299 5.39 -7.58 -9.11
C HIS A 299 6.13 -7.05 -10.35
N ARG A 300 6.79 -5.88 -10.24
CA ARG A 300 7.52 -5.23 -11.33
C ARG A 300 8.81 -4.59 -10.83
N VAL A 301 9.87 -4.61 -11.63
CA VAL A 301 11.00 -3.69 -11.46
C VAL A 301 10.98 -2.72 -12.62
N ILE A 302 10.97 -1.43 -12.32
CA ILE A 302 10.99 -0.36 -13.31
C ILE A 302 12.41 0.19 -13.35
N TYR A 303 12.99 0.25 -14.53
CA TYR A 303 14.26 0.93 -14.80
C TYR A 303 13.93 2.22 -15.55
N THR A 304 14.47 3.34 -15.08
CA THR A 304 14.01 4.64 -15.56
C THR A 304 15.15 5.56 -15.93
N ASN A 305 15.01 6.19 -17.09
CA ASN A 305 15.79 7.33 -17.52
C ASN A 305 14.91 8.58 -17.47
N PHE A 306 15.48 9.69 -17.01
CA PHE A 306 14.87 11.01 -17.02
C PHE A 306 15.67 11.93 -17.93
N TYR A 307 15.01 12.44 -18.96
CA TYR A 307 15.52 13.41 -19.90
C TYR A 307 14.92 14.78 -19.60
N GLU A 308 15.60 15.84 -20.02
CA GLU A 308 15.08 17.19 -20.04
C GLU A 308 15.14 17.77 -21.45
N VAL A 309 14.13 18.55 -21.79
CA VAL A 309 14.12 19.38 -23.00
C VAL A 309 13.65 20.79 -22.66
N VAL A 310 14.33 21.78 -23.24
CA VAL A 310 13.96 23.20 -23.13
C VAL A 310 13.40 23.65 -24.47
N LEU A 311 12.20 24.21 -24.46
CA LEU A 311 11.48 24.66 -25.65
C LEU A 311 11.14 26.15 -25.57
N PRO A 312 11.06 26.85 -26.72
CA PRO A 312 10.53 28.21 -26.78
C PRO A 312 9.09 28.30 -26.24
N GLU A 313 8.72 29.41 -25.61
CA GLU A 313 7.40 29.59 -24.98
C GLU A 313 6.21 29.51 -25.95
N ASN A 314 6.47 29.76 -27.24
CA ASN A 314 5.50 29.70 -28.32
C ASN A 314 5.48 28.35 -29.07
N SER A 315 6.26 27.36 -28.61
CA SER A 315 6.26 26.04 -29.20
C SER A 315 4.90 25.34 -29.03
N THR A 316 4.48 24.58 -30.04
CA THR A 316 3.26 23.76 -30.02
C THR A 316 3.54 22.27 -29.73
N SER A 317 4.80 21.94 -29.41
CA SER A 317 5.23 20.61 -28.98
C SER A 317 4.54 20.17 -27.69
N PHE A 318 4.45 18.85 -27.49
CA PHE A 318 3.77 18.20 -26.36
C PHE A 318 2.29 18.60 -26.21
N SER A 319 1.62 19.02 -27.29
CA SER A 319 0.21 19.44 -27.28
C SER A 319 -0.78 18.36 -26.80
N ALA A 320 -0.40 17.08 -26.85
CA ALA A 320 -1.19 15.97 -26.31
C ALA A 320 -1.15 15.88 -24.76
N PHE A 321 -0.28 16.66 -24.11
CA PHE A 321 -0.07 16.66 -22.67
C PHE A 321 -0.69 17.90 -22.03
N GLN A 322 -1.04 17.78 -20.75
CA GLN A 322 -1.57 18.89 -19.98
C GLN A 322 -0.44 19.86 -19.62
N ARG A 323 -0.51 21.10 -20.14
CA ARG A 323 0.37 22.18 -19.72
C ARG A 323 -0.02 22.65 -18.31
N VAL A 324 0.96 22.71 -17.42
CA VAL A 324 0.82 23.17 -16.03
C VAL A 324 1.94 24.14 -15.71
N LYS A 325 1.72 25.04 -14.74
CA LYS A 325 2.84 25.85 -14.24
C LYS A 325 3.76 24.98 -13.38
N THR A 326 5.05 25.25 -13.43
CA THR A 326 6.04 24.49 -12.64
C THR A 326 5.81 24.67 -11.14
N GLU A 327 5.39 25.86 -10.69
CA GLU A 327 5.03 26.15 -9.29
C GLU A 327 3.82 25.35 -8.79
N ASP A 328 2.95 24.89 -9.69
CA ASP A 328 1.74 24.12 -9.33
C ASP A 328 1.98 22.61 -9.32
N LEU A 329 3.19 22.13 -9.65
CA LEU A 329 3.51 20.69 -9.76
C LEU A 329 3.17 19.91 -8.49
N GLU A 330 3.37 20.52 -7.33
CA GLU A 330 3.10 19.93 -6.03
C GLU A 330 1.60 19.72 -5.77
N GLN A 331 0.70 20.30 -6.55
CA GLN A 331 -0.74 20.03 -6.46
C GLN A 331 -1.12 18.69 -7.11
N TYR A 332 -0.27 18.15 -7.99
CA TYR A 332 -0.54 16.92 -8.72
C TYR A 332 0.01 15.70 -7.98
N ALA A 333 -0.82 14.66 -7.85
CA ALA A 333 -0.42 13.40 -7.25
C ALA A 333 0.42 12.58 -8.24
N VAL A 334 1.70 12.38 -7.94
CA VAL A 334 2.64 11.62 -8.78
C VAL A 334 3.14 10.36 -8.08
N SER A 335 3.78 9.45 -8.82
CA SER A 335 4.41 8.27 -8.21
C SER A 335 5.62 8.68 -7.35
N ARG A 336 6.02 7.83 -6.38
CA ARG A 336 7.23 8.08 -5.59
C ARG A 336 8.49 8.21 -6.46
N LEU A 337 8.54 7.48 -7.57
CA LEU A 337 9.63 7.56 -8.55
C LEU A 337 9.72 8.97 -9.15
N VAL A 338 8.61 9.50 -9.66
CA VAL A 338 8.56 10.84 -10.25
C VAL A 338 8.77 11.91 -9.18
N HIS A 339 8.15 11.78 -8.02
CA HIS A 339 8.31 12.73 -6.92
C HIS A 339 9.77 12.90 -6.49
N ALA A 340 10.50 11.78 -6.33
CA ALA A 340 11.92 11.81 -5.95
C ALA A 340 12.82 12.45 -7.02
N PHE A 341 12.45 12.35 -8.30
CA PHE A 341 13.12 13.09 -9.36
C PHE A 341 12.85 14.59 -9.24
N LEU A 342 11.57 14.98 -9.12
CA LEU A 342 11.19 16.39 -9.01
C LEU A 342 11.85 17.06 -7.81
N GLU A 343 11.81 16.45 -6.62
CA GLU A 343 12.40 16.99 -5.38
C GLU A 343 13.93 17.18 -5.46
N LYS A 344 14.61 16.36 -6.26
CA LYS A 344 16.08 16.37 -6.32
C LYS A 344 16.63 17.30 -7.40
N TYR A 345 15.90 17.44 -8.52
CA TYR A 345 16.43 18.08 -9.73
C TYR A 345 15.68 19.36 -10.11
N LEU A 346 14.56 19.67 -9.46
CA LEU A 346 13.80 20.91 -9.59
C LEU A 346 13.72 21.59 -8.23
#